data_AF-A0A8D2DCW6-F1
#
_entry.id   AF-A0A8D2DCW6-F1
#
_cell.length_a   1.000
_cell.length_b   1.000
_cell.length_c   1.000
_cell.angle_alpha   90.00
_cell.angle_beta   90.00
_cell.angle_gamma   90.00
#
_symmetry.space_group_name_H-M   'P 1'
#
loop_
_entity.id
_entity.type
_entity.pdbx_description
1 polymer ?
#
loop_
_entity_poly.entity_id
_entity_poly.type
_entity_poly.pdbx_seq_one_letter_code
_entity_poly.pdbx_strand_id
1 'polypeptide(L)'
;MRENVPGEKKPQNGIPLPPQIFNEEQYCGDFDSFFSAKEENIIYSFLGLAPPPGSKEEEEATATEETAGETEEGAEGEAEEEEAVEGEEEPGDGGEDS
;
A
#
# COMPACT_ATOMS: atom_id res chain seq x y z
N MET A 1 -5.19 -14.19 -0.36
CA MET A 1 -4.78 -12.82 -0.76
C MET A 1 -4.22 -12.91 -2.17
N ARG A 2 -4.39 -11.90 -3.04
CA ARG A 2 -3.64 -11.87 -4.31
C ARG A 2 -2.14 -11.84 -3.98
N GLU A 3 -1.35 -12.51 -4.80
CA GLU A 3 0.11 -12.58 -4.61
C GLU A 3 0.78 -11.22 -4.82
N ASN A 4 0.15 -10.34 -5.60
CA ASN A 4 0.64 -9.01 -5.98
C ASN A 4 0.48 -7.92 -4.91
N VAL A 5 0.03 -8.25 -3.69
CA VAL A 5 -0.04 -7.28 -2.59
C VAL A 5 1.33 -7.14 -1.92
N PRO A 6 1.92 -5.92 -1.82
CA PRO A 6 3.20 -5.68 -1.16
C PRO A 6 3.24 -6.20 0.27
N GLY A 7 4.41 -6.64 0.73
CA GLY A 7 4.60 -7.21 2.06
C GLY A 7 4.27 -6.23 3.18
N GLU A 8 4.66 -4.96 3.04
CA GLU A 8 4.38 -3.90 4.02
C GLU A 8 2.88 -3.58 4.12
N LYS A 9 2.11 -3.91 3.08
CA LYS A 9 0.65 -3.73 3.01
C LYS A 9 -0.11 -4.96 3.55
N LYS A 10 0.59 -6.02 3.94
CA LYS A 10 0.01 -7.18 4.63
C LYS A 10 0.01 -6.91 6.14
N PRO A 11 -1.12 -7.11 6.83
CA PRO A 11 -1.14 -7.00 8.28
C PRO A 11 -0.28 -8.08 8.92
N GLN A 12 0.29 -7.78 10.10
CA GLN A 12 1.12 -8.71 10.88
C GLN A 12 0.41 -10.04 11.17
N ASN A 13 -0.91 -9.99 11.37
CA ASN A 13 -1.78 -11.15 11.51
C ASN A 13 -3.01 -11.00 10.60
N GLY A 14 -3.35 -12.07 9.87
CA GLY A 14 -4.58 -12.17 9.08
C GLY A 14 -4.46 -11.67 7.64
N ILE A 15 -5.59 -11.28 7.06
CA ILE A 15 -5.68 -10.79 5.67
C ILE A 15 -5.98 -9.28 5.65
N PRO A 16 -5.45 -8.49 4.69
CA PRO A 16 -5.82 -7.10 4.49
C PRO A 16 -7.33 -6.98 4.43
N LEU A 17 -7.84 -6.02 5.18
CA LEU A 17 -9.26 -5.76 5.21
C LEU A 17 -9.68 -5.11 3.89
N PRO A 18 -10.85 -5.49 3.34
CA PRO A 18 -11.41 -4.76 2.21
C PRO A 18 -11.81 -3.33 2.63
N PRO A 19 -11.83 -2.37 1.68
CA PRO A 19 -11.47 -2.52 0.27
C PRO A 19 -9.96 -2.60 0.04
N GLN A 20 -9.58 -3.38 -0.98
CA GLN A 20 -8.21 -3.44 -1.53
C GLN A 20 -8.33 -3.17 -3.03
N ILE A 21 -7.68 -2.12 -3.51
CA ILE A 21 -7.89 -1.57 -4.85
C ILE A 21 -6.79 -2.07 -5.77
N PHE A 22 -7.23 -2.57 -6.93
CA PHE A 22 -6.35 -3.10 -7.95
C PHE A 22 -6.76 -2.53 -9.31
N ASN A 23 -5.77 -2.20 -10.12
CA ASN A 23 -5.92 -2.05 -11.55
C ASN A 23 -5.46 -3.36 -12.20
N GLU A 24 -6.43 -4.20 -12.54
CA GLU A 24 -6.19 -5.59 -12.97
C GLU A 24 -5.39 -6.40 -11.93
N GLU A 25 -4.14 -6.72 -12.23
CA GLU A 25 -3.22 -7.45 -11.35
C GLU A 25 -2.33 -6.52 -10.51
N GLN A 26 -2.29 -5.22 -10.84
CA GLN A 26 -1.50 -4.23 -10.13
C GLN A 26 -2.22 -3.77 -8.87
N TYR A 27 -1.55 -3.85 -7.72
CA TYR A 27 -2.08 -3.32 -6.47
C TYR A 27 -1.90 -1.80 -6.42
N CYS A 28 -3.00 -1.07 -6.31
CA CYS A 28 -3.00 0.40 -6.21
C CYS A 28 -2.90 0.85 -4.74
N GLY A 29 -3.60 0.18 -3.84
CA GLY A 29 -3.62 0.57 -2.43
C GLY A 29 -4.81 0.02 -1.65
N ASP A 30 -4.84 0.37 -0.37
CA ASP A 30 -5.89 0.08 0.59
C ASP A 30 -6.89 1.25 0.67
N PHE A 31 -7.81 1.18 1.62
CA PHE A 31 -8.77 2.25 1.89
C PHE A 31 -8.10 3.59 2.22
N ASP A 32 -7.10 3.59 3.11
CA ASP A 32 -6.47 4.83 3.58
C ASP A 32 -5.72 5.52 2.43
N SER A 33 -5.00 4.74 1.63
CA SER A 33 -4.28 5.25 0.45
C SER A 33 -5.24 5.89 -0.56
N PHE A 34 -6.39 5.26 -0.82
CA PHE A 34 -7.42 5.83 -1.69
C PHE A 34 -8.05 7.09 -1.12
N PHE A 35 -8.25 7.13 0.20
CA PHE A 35 -8.78 8.30 0.88
C PHE A 35 -7.83 9.50 0.72
N SER A 36 -6.54 9.32 0.98
CA SER A 36 -5.52 10.35 0.75
C SER A 36 -5.48 10.80 -0.72
N ALA A 37 -5.47 9.86 -1.66
CA ALA A 37 -5.50 10.18 -3.09
C ALA A 37 -6.71 11.04 -3.49
N LYS A 38 -7.86 10.83 -2.85
CA LYS A 38 -9.06 11.62 -3.08
C LYS A 38 -8.93 13.04 -2.55
N GLU A 39 -8.40 13.21 -1.35
CA GLU A 39 -8.19 14.52 -0.75
C GLU A 39 -7.18 15.35 -1.55
N GLU A 40 -6.17 14.69 -2.10
CA GLU A 40 -5.14 15.27 -2.95
C GLU A 40 -5.57 15.42 -4.42
N ASN A 41 -6.77 14.96 -4.81
CA ASN A 41 -7.26 14.96 -6.20
C ASN A 41 -6.35 14.19 -7.20
N ILE A 42 -5.66 13.15 -6.74
CA ILE A 42 -4.77 12.30 -7.53
C ILE A 42 -5.34 10.89 -7.77
N ILE A 43 -6.66 10.78 -7.92
CA ILE A 43 -7.34 9.48 -8.00
C ILE A 43 -6.90 8.69 -9.24
N TYR A 44 -6.67 9.36 -10.37
CA TYR A 44 -6.33 8.68 -11.62
C TYR A 44 -4.91 8.13 -11.53
N SER A 45 -3.98 8.95 -11.02
CA SER A 45 -2.60 8.55 -10.74
C SER A 45 -2.54 7.39 -9.74
N PHE A 46 -3.33 7.44 -8.67
CA PHE A 46 -3.46 6.34 -7.71
C PHE A 46 -3.92 5.02 -8.36
N LEU A 47 -4.85 5.09 -9.32
CA LEU A 47 -5.32 3.94 -10.08
C LEU A 47 -4.35 3.50 -11.19
N GLY A 48 -3.23 4.20 -11.38
CA GLY A 48 -2.29 3.97 -12.49
C GLY A 48 -2.89 4.31 -13.86
N LEU A 49 -3.80 5.29 -13.90
CA LEU A 49 -4.46 5.79 -15.10
C LEU A 49 -3.99 7.22 -15.40
N ALA A 50 -3.95 7.56 -16.69
CA ALA A 50 -3.82 8.95 -17.08
C ALA A 50 -5.09 9.72 -16.69
N PRO A 51 -4.98 10.92 -16.09
CA PRO A 51 -6.14 11.75 -15.81
C PRO A 51 -6.85 12.12 -17.12
N PRO A 52 -8.19 12.17 -17.15
CA PRO A 52 -8.94 12.46 -18.37
C PRO A 52 -8.84 13.95 -18.75
N PRO A 53 -9.01 14.29 -20.04
CA PRO A 53 -8.98 15.66 -20.52
C PRO A 53 -9.98 16.58 -19.80
N GLY A 54 -9.52 17.77 -19.37
CA GLY A 54 -10.30 18.76 -18.64
C GLY A 54 -10.61 18.40 -17.19
N SER A 55 -9.94 17.38 -16.64
CA SER A 55 -10.03 17.07 -15.21
C SER A 55 -9.11 17.98 -14.40
N LYS A 56 -9.51 18.23 -13.14
CA LYS A 56 -8.69 18.99 -12.19
C LYS A 56 -7.28 18.38 -12.02
N GLU A 57 -7.18 17.06 -12.09
CA GLU A 57 -5.91 16.34 -11.96
C GLU A 57 -4.97 16.55 -13.18
N GLU A 58 -5.51 16.62 -14.40
CA GLU A 58 -4.71 16.93 -15.60
C GLU A 58 -4.16 18.37 -15.56
N GLU A 59 -4.96 19.33 -15.09
CA GLU A 59 -4.53 20.72 -14.93
C GLU A 59 -3.38 20.85 -13.92
N GLU A 60 -3.38 20.07 -12.84
CA GLU A 60 -2.31 20.10 -11.82
C GLU A 60 -1.05 19.33 -12.27
N ALA A 61 -1.21 18.25 -13.05
CA ALA A 61 -0.07 17.52 -13.63
C ALA A 61 0.70 18.36 -14.65
N THR A 62 -0.01 19.12 -15.51
CA THR A 62 0.64 20.00 -16.51
C THR A 62 1.29 21.23 -15.88
N ALA A 63 0.81 21.70 -14.73
CA ALA A 63 1.40 22.82 -14.00
C ALA A 63 2.73 22.47 -13.29
N THR A 64 3.01 21.19 -13.07
CA THR A 64 4.21 20.71 -12.35
C THR A 64 5.37 20.31 -13.26
N GLU A 65 5.14 20.06 -14.56
CA GLU A 65 6.20 19.74 -15.54
C GLU A 65 7.18 20.91 -15.81
N GLU A 66 6.87 22.14 -15.40
CA GLU A 66 7.78 23.29 -15.58
C GLU A 66 8.93 23.33 -14.55
N THR A 67 8.98 22.40 -13.58
CA THR A 67 9.98 22.42 -12.49
C THR A 67 10.56 21.06 -12.06
N ALA A 68 10.62 20.05 -12.94
CA ALA A 68 11.17 18.73 -12.59
C ALA A 68 12.25 18.26 -13.56
N GLY A 69 13.36 19.01 -13.63
CA GLY A 69 14.65 18.46 -14.06
C GLY A 69 15.42 17.96 -12.83
N GLU A 70 15.99 16.75 -12.94
CA GLU A 70 16.90 16.06 -12.01
C GLU A 70 16.25 15.17 -10.93
N THR A 71 16.23 13.87 -11.20
CA THR A 71 16.35 12.81 -10.19
C THR A 71 17.30 11.75 -10.75
N GLU A 72 18.51 11.68 -10.20
CA GLU A 72 19.36 10.48 -10.26
C GLU A 72 19.87 10.13 -8.86
N GLU A 73 19.71 8.83 -8.58
CA GLU A 73 20.47 7.93 -7.70
C GLU A 73 20.66 8.19 -6.19
N GLY A 74 20.54 7.09 -5.44
CA GLY A 74 21.04 6.99 -4.07
C GLY A 74 20.49 5.78 -3.31
N ALA A 75 20.93 4.58 -3.67
CA ALA A 75 20.87 3.40 -2.80
C ALA A 75 21.72 3.61 -1.52
N GLU A 76 21.38 2.91 -0.43
CA GLU A 76 22.29 2.19 0.51
C GLU A 76 21.74 2.09 1.94
N GLY A 77 21.84 0.87 2.51
CA GLY A 77 21.94 0.54 3.95
C GLY A 77 20.73 0.85 4.83
N GLU A 78 20.43 0.15 5.91
CA GLU A 78 21.28 -0.60 6.82
C GLU A 78 20.49 -1.76 7.43
N ALA A 79 21.16 -2.90 7.57
CA ALA A 79 20.71 -4.03 8.34
C ALA A 79 21.14 -3.84 9.80
N GLU A 80 20.25 -4.02 10.75
CA GLU A 80 20.60 -4.44 12.11
C GLU A 80 19.68 -5.60 12.51
N GLU A 81 20.30 -6.76 12.71
CA GLU A 81 19.77 -7.88 13.48
C GLU A 81 19.73 -7.47 14.96
N GLU A 82 18.68 -7.82 15.70
CA GLU A 82 18.82 -8.34 17.08
C GLU A 82 17.66 -9.30 17.41
N GLU A 83 18.05 -10.57 17.52
CA GLU A 83 17.80 -11.54 18.61
C GLU A 83 16.37 -11.92 19.07
N ALA A 84 16.25 -13.23 19.27
CA ALA A 84 15.08 -13.99 19.64
C ALA A 84 14.59 -13.77 21.09
N VAL A 85 13.30 -13.99 21.29
CA VAL A 85 12.83 -14.68 22.51
C VAL A 85 11.66 -15.61 22.14
N GLU A 86 11.92 -16.91 22.27
CA GLU A 86 10.88 -17.92 22.41
C GLU A 86 10.35 -17.90 23.85
N GLY A 87 9.05 -18.14 24.01
CA GLY A 87 8.38 -18.06 25.29
C GLY A 87 7.01 -18.73 25.25
N GLU A 88 7.04 -20.04 25.05
CA GLU A 88 6.21 -21.07 25.68
C GLU A 88 4.69 -21.13 25.46
N GLU A 89 4.26 -22.38 25.40
CA GLU A 89 2.99 -22.95 24.99
C GLU A 89 2.00 -22.99 26.16
N GLU A 90 0.70 -22.80 25.90
CA GLU A 90 -0.36 -23.29 26.80
C GLU A 90 -1.47 -23.93 25.96
N PRO A 91 -1.65 -25.27 26.00
CA PRO A 91 -2.77 -25.96 25.40
C PRO A 91 -3.95 -26.03 26.38
N GLY A 92 -4.98 -25.23 26.13
CA GLY A 92 -6.28 -25.31 26.82
C GLY A 92 -7.25 -26.25 26.11
N ASP A 93 -7.18 -27.51 26.49
CA ASP A 93 -8.00 -28.67 26.12
C ASP A 93 -9.51 -28.54 26.47
N GLY A 94 -10.36 -29.16 25.65
CA GLY A 94 -11.51 -29.94 26.11
C GLY A 94 -12.76 -29.22 26.64
N GLY A 95 -13.58 -28.65 25.76
CA GLY A 95 -15.00 -28.39 26.06
C GLY A 95 -15.85 -29.62 25.73
N GLU A 96 -16.01 -30.54 26.69
CA GLU A 96 -16.89 -31.69 26.61
C GLU A 96 -18.23 -31.49 27.33
N ASP A 97 -19.24 -32.09 26.71
CA ASP A 97 -20.69 -32.13 26.93
C ASP A 97 -21.10 -32.65 28.33
N SER A 98 -21.99 -31.93 29.01
CA SER A 98 -22.93 -32.43 30.05
C SER A 98 -24.04 -31.43 30.37
#